data_AF-A0A9E4EMS3-F1
#
_entry.id   AF-A0A9E4EMS3-F1
#
_cell.length_a   1.000
_cell.length_b   1.000
_cell.length_c   1.000
_cell.angle_alpha   90.00
_cell.angle_beta   90.00
_cell.angle_gamma   90.00
#
_symmetry.space_group_name_H-M   'P 1'
#
loop_
_entity.id
_entity.type
_entity.pdbx_description
1 polymer ?
#
loop_
_entity_poly.entity_id
_entity_poly.type
_entity_poly.pdbx_seq_one_letter_code
_entity_poly.pdbx_strand_id
1 'polypeptide(L)'
;MKAGNNRTSVSAAVAGEPASIIFAGMLTKPSADQAVRYEPINDPAKFWTPAIVAKVQDKVSRFQTPLLVLHGDVHPLKHVNMDYIIPAIRDGGKTIEVKIYPGKDHGFYWGRRVDEAFVVAMIEDIHSFAVPLLKTKPVLIDQKFYSKK
;
A
#
# COMPACT_ATOMS: atom_id res chain seq x y z
N MET A 1 -14.57 7.64 35.84
CA MET A 1 -14.24 8.44 34.64
C MET A 1 -13.29 7.64 33.77
N LYS A 2 -13.68 7.29 32.54
CA LYS A 2 -12.79 6.57 31.61
C LYS A 2 -11.81 7.57 31.00
N ALA A 3 -10.52 7.26 31.05
CA ALA A 3 -9.47 8.07 30.42
C ALA A 3 -9.82 8.31 28.94
N GLY A 4 -9.95 9.58 28.56
CA GLY A 4 -10.13 9.99 27.18
C GLY A 4 -8.91 9.57 26.36
N ASN A 5 -9.11 8.68 25.39
CA ASN A 5 -8.04 8.16 24.57
C ASN A 5 -7.64 9.22 23.53
N ASN A 6 -6.77 10.17 23.92
CA ASN A 6 -6.16 11.22 23.08
C ASN A 6 -5.14 10.66 22.07
N ARG A 7 -5.40 9.50 21.46
CA ARG A 7 -4.47 8.93 20.46
C ARG A 7 -4.93 9.27 19.06
N THR A 8 -4.06 9.98 18.33
CA THR A 8 -4.10 10.07 16.87
C THR A 8 -4.19 8.65 16.30
N SER A 9 -5.28 8.35 15.59
CA SER A 9 -5.48 7.09 14.89
C SER A 9 -5.22 7.28 13.40
N VAL A 10 -4.56 6.31 12.77
CA VAL A 10 -4.35 6.33 11.31
C VAL A 10 -5.68 6.04 10.61
N SER A 11 -6.21 7.03 9.89
CA SER A 11 -7.47 6.92 9.12
C SER A 11 -7.35 6.05 7.87
N ALA A 12 -6.21 6.11 7.20
CA ALA A 12 -5.96 5.44 5.93
C ALA A 12 -4.45 5.20 5.76
N ALA A 13 -4.08 4.14 5.05
CA ALA A 13 -2.72 3.90 4.60
C ALA A 13 -2.69 3.89 3.07
N VAL A 14 -1.63 4.45 2.48
CA VAL A 14 -1.39 4.41 1.04
C VAL A 14 -0.06 3.70 0.81
N ALA A 15 -0.08 2.65 -0.01
CA ALA A 15 1.09 1.88 -0.39
C ALA A 15 1.37 2.05 -1.88
N GLY A 16 2.47 2.72 -2.20
CA GLY A 16 3.04 2.73 -3.55
C GLY A 16 3.76 1.42 -3.82
N GLU A 17 3.20 0.62 -4.72
CA GLU A 17 3.76 -0.62 -5.25
C GLU A 17 4.40 -1.53 -4.19
N PRO A 18 3.59 -2.01 -3.23
CA PRO A 18 4.12 -2.70 -2.05
C PRO A 18 4.86 -3.98 -2.44
N ALA A 19 6.04 -4.17 -1.85
CA ALA A 19 6.83 -5.41 -1.91
C ALA A 19 6.16 -6.54 -1.11
N SER A 20 4.98 -6.95 -1.53
CA SER A 20 4.09 -7.85 -0.79
C SER A 20 4.64 -9.26 -0.56
N ILE A 21 5.58 -9.72 -1.39
CA ILE A 21 6.31 -10.98 -1.17
C ILE A 21 7.05 -10.98 0.18
N ILE A 22 7.50 -9.82 0.66
CA ILE A 22 8.10 -9.65 1.99
C ILE A 22 7.02 -9.71 3.07
N PHE A 23 5.88 -9.06 2.83
CA PHE A 23 4.72 -9.13 3.70
C PHE A 23 4.22 -10.58 3.87
N ALA A 24 4.09 -11.35 2.79
CA ALA A 24 3.73 -12.76 2.85
C ALA A 24 4.84 -13.63 3.48
N GLY A 25 6.08 -13.17 3.46
CA GLY A 25 7.24 -13.94 3.92
C GLY A 25 7.67 -15.01 2.93
N MET A 26 7.41 -14.79 1.64
CA MET A 26 7.90 -15.64 0.55
C MET A 26 9.40 -15.42 0.30
N LEU A 27 9.92 -14.24 0.64
CA LEU A 27 11.35 -13.95 0.61
C LEU A 27 12.00 -14.46 1.90
N THR A 28 12.52 -15.69 1.87
CA THR A 28 13.00 -16.40 3.08
C THR A 28 14.47 -16.13 3.41
N LYS A 29 15.28 -15.65 2.47
CA LYS A 29 16.68 -15.29 2.70
C LYS A 29 17.04 -13.99 1.98
N PRO A 30 17.76 -13.06 2.63
CA PRO A 30 18.47 -12.02 1.91
C PRO A 30 19.53 -12.71 1.04
N SER A 31 19.27 -12.80 -0.26
CA SER A 31 20.24 -13.26 -1.24
C SER A 31 20.78 -12.07 -2.01
N ALA A 32 22.09 -12.00 -2.23
CA ALA A 32 22.66 -11.06 -3.20
C ALA A 32 22.26 -11.45 -4.65
N ASP A 33 21.87 -12.70 -4.87
CA ASP A 33 21.42 -13.20 -6.16
C ASP A 33 19.98 -12.74 -6.45
N GLN A 34 19.85 -11.96 -7.52
CA GLN A 34 18.58 -11.46 -8.01
C GLN A 34 17.64 -12.58 -8.46
N ALA A 35 18.14 -13.65 -9.08
CA ALA A 35 17.30 -14.75 -9.55
C ALA A 35 16.56 -15.41 -8.38
N VAL A 36 17.26 -15.62 -7.26
CA VAL A 36 16.68 -16.15 -6.02
C VAL A 36 15.65 -15.18 -5.42
N ARG A 37 15.91 -13.87 -5.45
CA ARG A 37 14.96 -12.87 -4.94
C ARG A 37 13.68 -12.76 -5.77
N TYR A 38 13.79 -13.00 -7.07
CA TYR A 38 12.68 -12.89 -8.02
C TYR A 38 11.93 -14.21 -8.20
N GLU A 39 12.42 -15.32 -7.65
CA GLU A 39 11.74 -16.62 -7.74
C GLU A 39 10.28 -16.56 -7.26
N PRO A 40 9.92 -15.91 -6.12
CA PRO A 40 8.52 -15.77 -5.71
C PRO A 40 7.69 -14.88 -6.62
N ILE A 41 8.32 -14.03 -7.42
CA ILE A 41 7.65 -13.21 -8.44
C ILE A 41 7.41 -14.08 -9.68
N ASN A 42 8.41 -14.86 -10.10
CA ASN A 42 8.32 -15.67 -11.30
C ASN A 42 7.39 -16.90 -11.14
N ASP A 43 7.35 -17.50 -9.95
CA ASP A 43 6.50 -18.65 -9.63
C ASP A 43 5.85 -18.49 -8.25
N PRO A 44 4.86 -17.60 -8.09
CA PRO A 44 4.22 -17.36 -6.80
C PRO A 44 3.47 -18.57 -6.27
N ALA A 45 2.94 -19.43 -7.16
CA ALA A 45 2.20 -20.63 -6.79
C ALA A 45 3.05 -21.59 -5.95
N LYS A 46 4.33 -21.76 -6.30
CA LYS A 46 5.30 -22.55 -5.51
C LYS A 46 5.41 -22.08 -4.06
N PHE A 47 5.27 -20.78 -3.80
CA PHE A 47 5.42 -20.20 -2.47
C PHE A 47 4.08 -19.98 -1.75
N TRP A 48 2.95 -19.97 -2.46
CA TRP A 48 1.62 -19.76 -1.86
C TRP A 48 1.06 -21.01 -1.18
N THR A 49 1.79 -21.47 -0.17
CA THR A 49 1.45 -22.66 0.62
C THR A 49 0.41 -22.33 1.71
N PRO A 50 -0.28 -23.34 2.29
CA PRO A 50 -1.19 -23.13 3.41
C PRO A 50 -0.55 -22.40 4.61
N ALA A 51 0.74 -22.64 4.88
CA ALA A 51 1.47 -21.94 5.94
C ALA A 51 1.66 -20.44 5.63
N ILE A 52 1.94 -20.09 4.37
CA ILE A 52 2.04 -18.69 3.93
C ILE A 52 0.67 -18.02 3.95
N VAL A 53 -0.39 -18.71 3.51
CA VAL A 53 -1.77 -18.20 3.59
C VAL A 53 -2.14 -17.91 5.04
N ALA A 54 -1.89 -18.84 5.97
CA ALA A 54 -2.16 -18.62 7.41
C ALA A 54 -1.39 -17.42 7.97
N LYS A 55 -0.12 -17.24 7.58
CA LYS A 55 0.70 -16.09 7.99
C LYS A 55 0.19 -14.77 7.42
N VAL A 56 -0.26 -14.76 6.17
CA VAL A 56 -0.90 -13.60 5.55
C VAL A 56 -2.18 -13.28 6.30
N GLN A 57 -3.05 -14.25 6.56
CA GLN A 57 -4.31 -14.03 7.28
C GLN A 57 -4.08 -13.53 8.72
N ASP A 58 -3.07 -14.06 9.43
CA ASP A 58 -2.66 -13.54 10.74
C ASP A 58 -2.22 -12.07 10.68
N LYS A 59 -1.46 -11.67 9.64
CA LYS A 59 -1.08 -10.27 9.44
C LYS A 59 -2.28 -9.40 9.05
N VAL A 60 -3.14 -9.89 8.17
CA VAL A 60 -4.35 -9.20 7.73
C VAL A 60 -5.28 -8.92 8.90
N SER A 61 -5.48 -9.91 9.79
CA SER A 61 -6.36 -9.76 10.95
C SER A 61 -5.98 -8.57 11.86
N ARG A 62 -4.68 -8.26 11.94
CA ARG A 62 -4.11 -7.27 12.86
C ARG A 62 -4.23 -5.81 12.43
N PHE A 63 -4.31 -5.50 11.14
CA PHE A 63 -4.49 -4.10 10.73
C PHE A 63 -5.96 -3.74 10.57
N GLN A 64 -6.32 -2.52 10.96
CA GLN A 64 -7.70 -2.01 10.94
C GLN A 64 -7.89 -0.87 9.93
N THR A 65 -6.80 -0.36 9.39
CA THR A 65 -6.80 0.83 8.54
C THR A 65 -7.13 0.45 7.10
N PRO A 66 -8.07 1.14 6.45
CA PRO A 66 -8.28 1.04 5.01
C PRO A 66 -6.99 1.29 4.22
N LEU A 67 -6.78 0.52 3.16
CA LEU A 67 -5.56 0.57 2.35
C LEU A 67 -5.88 1.00 0.92
N LEU A 68 -5.14 1.98 0.41
CA LEU A 68 -5.05 2.24 -1.03
C LEU A 68 -3.72 1.72 -1.55
N VAL A 69 -3.76 0.89 -2.58
CA VAL A 69 -2.58 0.43 -3.32
C VAL A 69 -2.49 1.21 -4.63
N LEU A 70 -1.37 1.91 -4.82
CA LEU A 70 -1.01 2.55 -6.08
C LEU A 70 -0.06 1.59 -6.80
N HIS A 71 -0.41 1.12 -8.00
CA HIS A 71 0.42 0.14 -8.71
C HIS A 71 0.56 0.52 -10.19
N GLY A 72 1.76 0.42 -10.74
CA GLY A 72 1.98 0.48 -12.19
C GLY A 72 1.61 -0.84 -12.87
N ASP A 73 1.29 -0.86 -14.15
CA ASP A 73 0.98 -2.12 -14.84
C ASP A 73 2.18 -2.86 -15.44
N VAL A 74 3.37 -2.23 -15.44
CA VAL A 74 4.59 -2.78 -16.04
C VAL A 74 5.34 -3.70 -15.09
N HIS A 75 5.34 -3.42 -13.78
CA HIS A 75 6.20 -4.14 -12.84
C HIS A 75 5.71 -5.59 -12.62
N PRO A 76 6.62 -6.59 -12.66
CA PRO A 76 6.25 -8.01 -12.59
C PRO A 76 5.67 -8.42 -11.23
N LEU A 77 5.82 -7.64 -10.16
CA LEU A 77 5.14 -7.96 -8.89
C LEU A 77 3.60 -7.84 -8.98
N LYS A 78 3.08 -7.23 -10.05
CA LYS A 78 1.64 -7.00 -10.22
C LYS A 78 0.83 -8.29 -10.07
N HIS A 79 1.16 -9.37 -10.76
CA HIS A 79 0.34 -10.58 -10.68
C HIS A 79 0.38 -11.20 -9.28
N VAL A 80 1.52 -11.16 -8.57
CA VAL A 80 1.57 -11.59 -7.17
C VAL A 80 0.61 -10.76 -6.29
N ASN A 81 0.62 -9.44 -6.48
CA ASN A 81 -0.27 -8.53 -5.76
C ASN A 81 -1.75 -8.80 -6.08
N MET A 82 -2.10 -8.85 -7.36
CA MET A 82 -3.49 -8.93 -7.82
C MET A 82 -4.11 -10.31 -7.63
N ASP A 83 -3.34 -11.38 -7.77
CA ASP A 83 -3.86 -12.74 -7.83
C ASP A 83 -3.84 -13.43 -6.45
N TYR A 84 -2.96 -12.99 -5.54
CA TYR A 84 -2.76 -13.65 -4.24
C TYR A 84 -3.00 -12.73 -3.05
N ILE A 85 -2.30 -11.59 -3.01
CA ILE A 85 -2.23 -10.77 -1.80
C ILE A 85 -3.50 -9.93 -1.61
N ILE A 86 -3.93 -9.22 -2.64
CA ILE A 86 -5.14 -8.38 -2.58
C ILE A 86 -6.39 -9.23 -2.31
N PRO A 87 -6.61 -10.38 -2.97
CA PRO A 87 -7.69 -11.30 -2.62
C PRO A 87 -7.62 -11.74 -1.15
N ALA A 88 -6.45 -12.16 -0.66
CA ALA A 88 -6.30 -12.57 0.74
C ALA A 88 -6.64 -11.44 1.74
N ILE A 89 -6.31 -10.19 1.42
CA ILE A 89 -6.68 -9.02 2.22
C ILE A 89 -8.20 -8.82 2.23
N ARG A 90 -8.85 -8.94 1.06
CA ARG A 90 -10.30 -8.80 0.91
C ARG A 90 -11.05 -9.92 1.64
N ASP A 91 -10.58 -11.15 1.53
CA ASP A 91 -11.15 -12.32 2.21
C ASP A 91 -11.08 -12.17 3.74
N GLY A 92 -10.06 -11.47 4.25
CA GLY A 92 -9.96 -11.09 5.65
C GLY A 92 -10.90 -9.94 6.09
N GLY A 93 -11.83 -9.53 5.22
CA GLY A 93 -12.83 -8.50 5.48
C GLY A 93 -12.27 -7.08 5.57
N LYS A 94 -11.10 -6.82 4.98
CA LYS A 94 -10.45 -5.51 5.04
C LYS A 94 -10.81 -4.64 3.84
N THR A 95 -10.97 -3.34 4.09
CA THR A 95 -11.14 -2.34 3.03
C THR A 95 -9.83 -2.11 2.31
N ILE A 96 -9.77 -2.48 1.04
CA ILE A 96 -8.64 -2.24 0.15
C ILE A 96 -9.10 -1.76 -1.21
N GLU A 97 -8.54 -0.63 -1.66
CA GLU A 97 -8.70 -0.10 -3.00
C GLU A 97 -7.38 -0.23 -3.76
N VAL A 98 -7.47 -0.38 -5.08
CA VAL A 98 -6.33 -0.58 -5.96
C VAL A 98 -6.48 0.33 -7.16
N LYS A 99 -5.51 1.23 -7.35
CA LYS A 99 -5.42 2.08 -8.53
C LYS A 99 -4.26 1.61 -9.40
N ILE A 100 -4.60 1.19 -10.63
CA ILE A 100 -3.61 0.79 -11.64
C ILE A 100 -3.30 2.00 -12.52
N TYR A 101 -2.02 2.34 -12.65
CA TYR A 101 -1.53 3.41 -13.51
C TYR A 101 -0.86 2.83 -14.76
N PRO A 102 -1.50 2.94 -15.95
CA PRO A 102 -0.97 2.36 -17.17
C PRO A 102 0.38 2.92 -17.62
N GLY A 103 1.26 2.06 -18.11
CA GLY A 103 2.60 2.37 -18.57
C GLY A 103 3.58 2.79 -17.46
N LYS A 104 3.20 2.66 -16.18
CA LYS A 104 4.07 3.02 -15.06
C LYS A 104 4.83 1.82 -14.52
N ASP A 105 6.11 2.03 -14.23
CA ASP A 105 7.05 1.06 -13.70
C ASP A 105 7.50 1.45 -12.27
N HIS A 106 8.36 0.63 -11.67
CA HIS A 106 8.78 0.75 -10.28
C HIS A 106 9.27 2.15 -9.88
N GLY A 107 8.63 2.66 -8.83
CA GLY A 107 8.98 3.93 -8.21
C GLY A 107 8.31 5.16 -8.82
N PHE A 108 7.33 5.01 -9.72
CA PHE A 108 6.56 6.15 -10.27
C PHE A 108 5.94 7.03 -9.17
N TYR A 109 5.54 6.43 -8.06
CA TYR A 109 4.96 7.09 -6.88
C TYR A 109 5.96 7.96 -6.11
N TRP A 110 7.26 7.85 -6.40
CA TRP A 110 8.30 8.78 -5.93
C TRP A 110 8.53 9.96 -6.89
N GLY A 111 7.73 10.11 -7.95
CA GLY A 111 7.95 11.10 -9.00
C GLY A 111 8.97 10.69 -10.05
N ARG A 112 9.39 9.42 -10.09
CA ARG A 112 10.37 8.92 -11.08
C ARG A 112 9.73 8.82 -12.47
N ARG A 113 10.30 9.51 -13.46
CA ARG A 113 9.89 9.43 -14.89
C ARG A 113 8.40 9.73 -15.11
N VAL A 114 7.86 10.65 -14.32
CA VAL A 114 6.50 11.17 -14.47
C VAL A 114 6.57 12.69 -14.54
N ASP A 115 5.57 13.30 -15.17
CA ASP A 115 5.42 14.75 -15.20
C ASP A 115 4.66 15.26 -13.97
N GLU A 116 4.65 16.58 -13.80
CA GLU A 116 3.95 17.24 -12.69
C GLU A 116 2.44 16.97 -12.73
N ALA A 117 1.84 16.96 -13.92
CA ALA A 117 0.42 16.69 -14.10
C ALA A 117 0.02 15.31 -13.55
N PHE A 118 0.84 14.29 -13.79
CA PHE A 118 0.65 12.96 -13.23
C PHE A 118 0.76 12.96 -11.70
N VAL A 119 1.75 13.67 -11.14
CA VAL A 119 1.94 13.75 -9.68
C VAL A 119 0.71 14.39 -9.03
N VAL A 120 0.19 15.48 -9.61
CA VAL A 120 -1.03 16.13 -9.14
C VAL A 120 -2.21 15.17 -9.18
N ALA A 121 -2.44 14.49 -10.31
CA ALA A 121 -3.54 13.53 -10.44
C ALA A 121 -3.43 12.36 -9.44
N MET A 122 -2.21 11.86 -9.19
CA MET A 122 -1.98 10.82 -8.18
C MET A 122 -2.27 11.31 -6.76
N ILE A 123 -1.92 12.56 -6.43
CA ILE A 123 -2.26 13.18 -5.14
C ILE A 123 -3.78 13.33 -5.01
N GLU A 124 -4.48 13.71 -6.07
CA GLU A 124 -5.94 13.79 -6.09
C GLU A 124 -6.61 12.43 -5.87
N ASP A 125 -6.07 11.36 -6.44
CA ASP A 125 -6.53 9.98 -6.17
C ASP A 125 -6.33 9.60 -4.69
N ILE A 126 -5.18 9.94 -4.12
CA ILE A 126 -4.90 9.74 -2.69
C ILE A 126 -5.88 10.53 -1.81
N HIS A 127 -6.13 11.79 -2.15
CA HIS A 127 -7.06 12.66 -1.42
C HIS A 127 -8.48 12.12 -1.49
N SER A 128 -8.93 11.74 -2.68
CA SER A 128 -10.25 11.16 -2.93
C SER A 128 -10.51 9.93 -2.05
N PHE A 129 -9.49 9.08 -1.84
CA PHE A 129 -9.56 7.94 -0.94
C PHE A 129 -9.49 8.32 0.54
N ALA A 130 -8.50 9.13 0.94
CA ALA A 130 -8.16 9.33 2.34
C ALA A 130 -9.03 10.37 3.05
N VAL A 131 -9.43 11.45 2.38
CA VAL A 131 -10.18 12.57 2.99
C VAL A 131 -11.54 12.14 3.54
N PRO A 132 -12.33 11.28 2.87
CA PRO A 132 -13.57 10.76 3.44
C PRO A 132 -13.37 10.02 4.77
N LEU A 133 -12.21 9.35 4.94
CA LEU A 133 -11.86 8.53 6.11
C LEU A 133 -11.33 9.35 7.30
N LEU A 134 -11.08 10.65 7.11
CA LEU A 134 -10.63 11.54 8.19
C LEU A 134 -11.74 11.81 9.20
N LYS A 135 -11.50 11.46 10.47
CA LYS A 135 -12.39 11.80 11.59
C LYS A 135 -12.44 13.31 11.84
N THR A 136 -11.30 13.99 11.70
CA THR A 136 -11.18 15.44 11.82
C THR A 136 -10.83 15.99 10.46
N LYS A 137 -11.68 16.87 9.92
CA LYS A 137 -11.43 17.47 8.62
C LYS A 137 -10.30 18.50 8.71
N PRO A 138 -9.44 18.59 7.68
CA PRO A 138 -8.45 19.65 7.60
C PRO A 138 -9.16 21.00 7.68
N VAL A 139 -8.62 21.91 8.49
CA VAL A 139 -9.01 23.33 8.49
C VAL A 139 -7.87 24.13 7.89
N LEU A 140 -8.19 25.30 7.33
CA LEU A 140 -7.16 26.22 6.86
C LEU A 140 -6.18 26.51 8.01
N ILE A 141 -4.88 26.44 7.71
CA ILE A 141 -3.86 26.82 8.68
C ILE A 141 -4.06 28.31 8.98
N ASP A 142 -4.09 28.64 10.27
CA ASP A 142 -4.21 30.02 10.70
C ASP A 142 -3.01 30.83 10.20
N GLN A 143 -3.29 31.84 9.37
CA GLN A 143 -2.29 32.65 8.69
C GLN A 143 -1.34 33.36 9.67
N LYS A 144 -1.72 33.53 10.95
CA LYS A 144 -0.83 34.08 11.97
C LYS A 144 0.45 33.25 12.18
N PHE A 145 0.40 31.94 11.93
CA PHE A 145 1.56 31.04 12.00
C PHE A 145 2.47 31.11 10.77
N TYR A 146 2.05 31.83 9.72
CA TYR A 146 2.82 32.10 8.50
C TYR A 146 3.21 33.58 8.37
N SER A 147 3.15 34.36 9.45
CA SER A 147 3.72 35.71 9.45
C SER A 147 5.22 35.61 9.10
N LYS A 148 5.56 36.11 7.91
CA LYS A 148 6.92 36.16 7.36
C LYS A 148 7.88 36.71 8.42
N LYS A 149 8.95 35.99 8.69
CA LYS A 149 10.21 36.63 9.09
C LYS A 149 10.87 37.21 7.86
#